data_AF-A0A7L3ZSC0-F1
#
_entry.id   AF-A0A7L3ZSC0-F1
#
_cell.length_a   1.000
_cell.length_b   1.000
_cell.length_c   1.000
_cell.angle_alpha   90.00
_cell.angle_beta   90.00
_cell.angle_gamma   90.00
#
_symmetry.space_group_name_H-M   'P 1'
#
loop_
_entity.id
_entity.type
_entity.pdbx_description
1 polymer ?
#
loop_
_entity_poly.entity_id
_entity_poly.type
_entity_poly.pdbx_seq_one_letter_code
_entity_poly.pdbx_strand_id
1 'polypeptide(L)'
;MLGTAVRLSVLLGFLGFGKGQMFHMGPCPDPPVQENFDINKYLGKWYEIEKLPSSFEKGSCIQANYSLRENGKFKVINKEMLSNGKVNEVEGEMMHMDVKEPAKLGVRFNWFMPSAPYWVISTDYENYSLVYSCTNILWLFHVDYAWIMSRSPEMHPETVDHLKSVLQSYKIDTEKMMPTDQLNCPPEM
;
A
#
# COMPACT_ATOMS: atom_id res chain seq x y z
N MET A 1 -14.26 62.24 -9.28
CA MET A 1 -13.65 61.08 -8.61
C MET A 1 -14.65 59.92 -8.67
N LEU A 2 -14.60 59.10 -9.72
CA LEU A 2 -15.38 57.86 -9.81
C LEU A 2 -14.38 56.71 -9.92
N GLY A 3 -14.24 55.93 -8.84
CA GLY A 3 -13.40 54.74 -8.80
C GLY A 3 -14.13 53.57 -9.46
N THR A 4 -13.59 53.08 -10.57
CA THR A 4 -14.04 51.84 -11.21
C THR A 4 -13.53 50.65 -10.40
N ALA A 5 -14.45 49.91 -9.77
CA ALA A 5 -14.17 48.67 -9.08
C ALA A 5 -13.81 47.56 -10.09
N VAL A 6 -12.59 47.04 -10.01
CA VAL A 6 -12.15 45.86 -10.75
C VAL A 6 -12.75 44.63 -10.07
N ARG A 7 -13.70 43.95 -10.73
CA ARG A 7 -14.22 42.66 -10.28
C ARG A 7 -13.20 41.57 -10.61
N LEU A 8 -12.59 40.99 -9.58
CA LEU A 8 -11.72 39.83 -9.71
C LEU A 8 -12.60 38.57 -9.83
N SER A 9 -12.84 38.10 -11.05
CA SER A 9 -13.52 36.83 -11.29
C SER A 9 -12.53 35.69 -11.01
N VAL A 10 -12.68 35.02 -9.87
CA VAL A 10 -11.95 33.78 -9.56
C VAL A 10 -12.57 32.65 -10.38
N LEU A 11 -11.93 32.30 -11.49
CA LEU A 11 -12.19 31.05 -12.20
C LEU A 11 -11.66 29.90 -11.33
N LEU A 12 -12.57 29.23 -10.61
CA LEU A 12 -12.29 27.90 -10.07
C LEU A 12 -12.13 26.95 -11.26
N GLY A 13 -10.88 26.73 -11.67
CA GLY A 13 -10.55 25.63 -12.57
C GLY A 13 -10.89 24.32 -11.88
N PHE A 14 -11.86 23.59 -12.41
CA PHE A 14 -12.06 22.18 -12.08
C PHE A 14 -10.80 21.42 -12.52
N LEU A 15 -9.88 21.20 -11.58
CA LEU A 15 -8.83 20.22 -11.75
C LEU A 15 -9.52 18.86 -11.78
N GLY A 16 -9.64 18.29 -12.97
CA GLY A 16 -10.02 16.89 -13.13
C GLY A 16 -9.05 16.05 -12.30
N PHE A 17 -9.57 15.33 -11.31
CA PHE A 17 -8.81 14.32 -10.60
C PHE A 17 -8.45 13.23 -11.61
N GLY A 18 -7.24 13.30 -12.15
CA GLY A 18 -6.64 12.14 -12.81
C GLY A 18 -6.66 10.97 -11.82
N LYS A 19 -6.74 9.73 -12.34
CA LYS A 19 -6.59 8.48 -11.57
C LYS A 19 -5.14 8.29 -11.07
N GLY A 20 -4.54 9.35 -10.56
CA GLY A 20 -3.18 9.41 -10.04
C GLY A 20 -3.17 9.18 -8.55
N GLN A 21 -2.01 8.73 -8.08
CA GLN A 21 -1.61 8.60 -6.68
C GLN A 21 -2.18 9.73 -5.80
N MET A 22 -2.77 9.35 -4.67
CA MET A 22 -3.56 10.27 -3.86
C MET A 22 -2.66 11.17 -3.00
N PHE A 23 -2.92 12.47 -3.08
CA PHE A 23 -2.32 13.46 -2.19
C PHE A 23 -3.38 13.89 -1.18
N HIS A 24 -3.05 13.76 0.10
CA HIS A 24 -3.92 14.13 1.21
C HIS A 24 -3.34 15.31 1.96
N MET A 25 -4.22 16.19 2.44
CA MET A 25 -3.80 17.33 3.26
C MET A 25 -3.50 16.88 4.69
N GLY A 26 -2.49 17.50 5.31
CA GLY A 26 -2.08 17.21 6.69
C GLY A 26 -1.11 16.03 6.80
N PRO A 27 -0.73 15.67 8.04
CA PRO A 27 0.22 14.60 8.29
C PRO A 27 -0.40 13.22 8.03
N CYS A 28 0.47 12.22 7.81
CA CYS A 28 0.09 10.81 7.81
C CYS A 28 -0.73 10.44 9.05
N PRO A 29 -1.85 9.72 8.87
CA PRO A 29 -2.45 8.93 9.94
C PRO A 29 -1.42 8.01 10.61
N ASP A 30 -1.54 7.84 11.93
CA ASP A 30 -0.72 6.93 12.74
C ASP A 30 -1.63 5.85 13.37
N PRO A 31 -2.13 4.90 12.57
CA PRO A 31 -2.96 3.80 13.09
C PRO A 31 -2.14 2.90 14.02
N PRO A 32 -2.78 2.27 15.01
CA PRO A 32 -2.15 1.16 15.73
C PRO A 32 -1.84 0.02 14.76
N VAL A 33 -0.76 -0.70 15.05
CA VAL A 33 -0.29 -1.83 14.26
C VAL A 33 -0.52 -3.15 14.99
N GLN A 34 -0.39 -4.26 14.28
CA GLN A 34 -0.59 -5.60 14.81
C GLN A 34 0.21 -5.82 16.10
N GLU A 35 -0.49 -6.12 17.18
CA GLU A 35 0.14 -6.47 18.45
C GLU A 35 0.85 -7.82 18.34
N ASN A 36 1.98 -7.94 19.05
CA ASN A 36 2.79 -9.16 19.12
C ASN A 36 3.14 -9.72 17.74
N PHE A 37 3.45 -8.83 16.78
CA PHE A 37 3.75 -9.23 15.42
C PHE A 37 4.96 -10.15 15.33
N ASP A 38 4.75 -11.33 14.72
CA ASP A 38 5.79 -12.32 14.46
C ASP A 38 6.04 -12.42 12.95
N ILE A 39 7.14 -11.81 12.50
CA ILE A 39 7.53 -11.82 11.09
C ILE A 39 7.78 -13.23 10.55
N ASN A 40 8.14 -14.21 11.39
CA ASN A 40 8.39 -15.57 10.92
C ASN A 40 7.09 -16.25 10.47
N LYS A 41 5.98 -15.97 11.16
CA LYS A 41 4.64 -16.43 10.76
C LYS A 41 4.12 -15.68 9.54
N TYR A 42 4.62 -14.46 9.32
CA TYR A 42 4.24 -13.62 8.19
C TYR A 42 4.90 -14.02 6.87
N LEU A 43 5.99 -14.80 6.91
CA LEU A 43 6.74 -15.23 5.72
C LEU A 43 5.86 -16.03 4.74
N GLY A 44 6.38 -16.18 3.51
CA GLY A 44 5.72 -16.87 2.41
C GLY A 44 4.94 -15.94 1.50
N LYS A 45 4.07 -16.55 0.69
CA LYS A 45 3.32 -15.87 -0.37
C LYS A 45 2.07 -15.17 0.19
N TRP A 46 1.82 -13.98 -0.32
CA TRP A 46 0.61 -13.19 -0.13
C TRP A 46 0.13 -12.66 -1.49
N TYR A 47 -1.16 -12.79 -1.76
CA TYR A 47 -1.84 -12.21 -2.92
C TYR A 47 -2.39 -10.84 -2.56
N GLU A 48 -2.21 -9.85 -3.42
CA GLU A 48 -2.87 -8.55 -3.28
C GLU A 48 -4.32 -8.69 -3.73
N ILE A 49 -5.28 -8.42 -2.83
CA ILE A 49 -6.71 -8.52 -3.13
C ILE A 49 -7.27 -7.15 -3.51
N GLU A 50 -6.94 -6.14 -2.72
CA GLU A 50 -7.28 -4.76 -3.03
C GLU A 50 -6.16 -3.82 -2.62
N LYS A 51 -6.07 -2.67 -3.28
CA LYS A 51 -5.12 -1.63 -2.91
C LYS A 51 -5.61 -0.22 -3.15
N LEU A 52 -5.03 0.72 -2.43
CA LEU A 52 -5.06 2.12 -2.84
C LEU A 52 -4.22 2.35 -4.10
N PRO A 53 -4.54 3.36 -4.93
CA PRO A 53 -3.84 3.58 -6.20
C PRO A 53 -2.34 3.79 -6.03
N SER A 54 -1.54 2.85 -6.54
CA SER A 54 -0.08 2.92 -6.57
C SER A 54 0.41 3.14 -8.01
N SER A 55 1.30 4.10 -8.21
CA SER A 55 1.83 4.43 -9.55
C SER A 55 2.87 3.43 -10.05
N PHE A 56 3.40 2.59 -9.15
CA PHE A 56 4.45 1.61 -9.39
C PHE A 56 3.95 0.17 -9.60
N GLU A 57 2.68 -0.13 -9.31
CA GLU A 57 2.05 -1.42 -9.62
C GLU A 57 0.90 -1.21 -10.60
N LYS A 58 1.01 -1.76 -11.80
CA LYS A 58 0.05 -1.50 -12.89
C LYS A 58 -0.55 -2.78 -13.49
N GLY A 59 -0.06 -3.93 -13.06
CA GLY A 59 -0.46 -5.24 -13.55
C GLY A 59 -1.62 -5.88 -12.80
N SER A 60 -1.83 -7.15 -13.11
CA SER A 60 -2.71 -8.07 -12.42
C SER A 60 -1.90 -9.21 -11.77
N CYS A 61 -2.57 -10.15 -11.11
CA CYS A 61 -1.98 -11.31 -10.45
C CYS A 61 -0.94 -10.95 -9.38
N ILE A 62 -1.08 -9.76 -8.78
CA ILE A 62 -0.03 -9.20 -7.94
C ILE A 62 0.14 -10.04 -6.68
N GLN A 63 1.38 -10.40 -6.39
CA GLN A 63 1.74 -11.19 -5.22
C GLN A 63 3.09 -10.76 -4.67
N ALA A 64 3.24 -10.93 -3.37
CA ALA A 64 4.48 -10.71 -2.64
C ALA A 64 4.90 -12.02 -1.98
N ASN A 65 6.15 -12.42 -2.13
CA ASN A 65 6.72 -13.55 -1.43
C ASN A 65 7.83 -13.09 -0.48
N TYR A 66 7.63 -13.31 0.82
CA TYR A 66 8.56 -12.91 1.86
C TYR A 66 9.39 -14.10 2.33
N SER A 67 10.71 -13.91 2.47
CA SER A 67 11.61 -14.95 2.95
C SER A 67 12.75 -14.41 3.82
N LEU A 68 13.35 -15.27 4.63
CA LEU A 68 14.53 -14.94 5.42
C LEU A 68 15.79 -15.08 4.56
N ARG A 69 16.71 -14.12 4.64
CA ARG A 69 18.06 -14.22 4.08
C ARG A 69 19.04 -14.74 5.13
N GLU A 70 20.15 -15.31 4.66
CA GLU A 70 21.25 -15.80 5.51
C GLU A 70 21.83 -14.70 6.43
N ASN A 71 21.76 -13.43 6.02
CA ASN A 71 22.25 -12.29 6.79
C ASN A 71 21.26 -11.78 7.87
N GLY A 72 20.18 -12.51 8.12
CA GLY A 72 19.15 -12.18 9.11
C GLY A 72 18.19 -11.07 8.69
N LYS A 73 18.32 -10.54 7.46
CA LYS A 73 17.35 -9.60 6.88
C LYS A 73 16.25 -10.36 6.13
N PHE A 74 15.13 -9.69 5.89
CA PHE A 74 14.04 -10.25 5.13
C PHE A 74 14.12 -9.81 3.66
N LYS A 75 13.78 -10.73 2.76
CA LYS A 75 13.65 -10.51 1.33
C LYS A 75 12.17 -10.45 0.99
N VAL A 76 11.80 -9.56 0.10
CA VAL A 76 10.49 -9.57 -0.58
C VAL A 76 10.71 -9.68 -2.07
N ILE A 77 9.96 -10.55 -2.75
CA ILE A 77 9.85 -10.56 -4.20
C ILE A 77 8.40 -10.22 -4.54
N ASN A 78 8.20 -9.08 -5.21
CA ASN A 78 6.91 -8.73 -5.78
C ASN A 78 6.87 -9.16 -7.25
N LYS A 79 5.76 -9.77 -7.66
CA LYS A 79 5.49 -10.11 -9.05
C LYS A 79 4.14 -9.53 -9.48
N GLU A 80 4.06 -9.10 -10.73
CA GLU A 80 2.82 -8.71 -11.39
C GLU A 80 2.82 -9.19 -12.85
N MET A 81 1.65 -9.47 -13.41
CA MET A 81 1.47 -9.66 -14.84
C MET A 81 1.13 -8.32 -15.49
N LEU A 82 1.98 -7.85 -16.40
CA LEU A 82 1.74 -6.63 -17.16
C LEU A 82 0.69 -6.84 -18.26
N SER A 83 0.15 -5.74 -18.80
CA SER A 83 -0.88 -5.76 -19.86
C SER A 83 -0.44 -6.45 -21.17
N ASN A 84 0.86 -6.62 -21.38
CA ASN A 84 1.43 -7.37 -22.51
C ASN A 84 1.63 -8.87 -22.20
N GLY A 85 1.13 -9.35 -21.06
CA GLY A 85 1.26 -10.73 -20.59
C GLY A 85 2.61 -11.10 -19.98
N LYS A 86 3.58 -10.18 -19.94
CA LYS A 86 4.88 -10.46 -19.32
C LYS A 86 4.80 -10.37 -17.80
N VAL A 87 5.48 -11.27 -17.12
CA VAL A 87 5.70 -11.18 -15.66
C VAL A 87 6.81 -10.17 -15.39
N ASN A 88 6.48 -9.16 -14.59
CA ASN A 88 7.44 -8.23 -14.02
C ASN A 88 7.74 -8.67 -12.58
N GLU A 89 9.02 -8.66 -12.20
CA GLU A 89 9.49 -9.07 -10.87
C GLU A 89 10.41 -8.00 -10.30
N VAL A 90 10.18 -7.66 -9.02
CA VAL A 90 11.00 -6.70 -8.28
C VAL A 90 11.39 -7.28 -6.93
N GLU A 91 12.69 -7.32 -6.67
CA GLU A 91 13.25 -7.75 -5.39
C GLU A 91 13.49 -6.56 -4.45
N GLY A 92 13.09 -6.71 -3.20
CA GLY A 92 13.32 -5.76 -2.12
C GLY A 92 13.90 -6.40 -0.87
N GLU A 93 14.43 -5.53 -0.01
CA GLU A 93 14.87 -5.85 1.34
C GLU A 93 13.87 -5.27 2.35
N MET A 94 13.50 -6.08 3.35
CA MET A 94 12.67 -5.68 4.47
C MET A 94 13.45 -5.73 5.79
N MET A 95 13.14 -4.78 6.67
CA MET A 95 13.82 -4.60 7.95
C MET A 95 12.89 -4.03 9.03
N HIS A 96 13.18 -4.34 10.29
CA HIS A 96 12.54 -3.67 11.42
C HIS A 96 13.06 -2.24 11.54
N MET A 97 12.14 -1.27 11.63
CA MET A 97 12.51 0.14 11.83
C MET A 97 12.68 0.48 13.31
N ASP A 98 11.87 -0.12 14.16
CA ASP A 98 12.00 -0.11 15.61
C ASP A 98 11.72 -1.52 16.15
N VAL A 99 12.62 -2.04 16.99
CA VAL A 99 12.45 -3.34 17.64
C VAL A 99 11.28 -3.37 18.63
N LYS A 100 10.82 -2.20 19.10
CA LYS A 100 9.67 -2.07 20.00
C LYS A 100 8.33 -2.10 19.26
N GLU A 101 8.32 -1.79 17.97
CA GLU A 101 7.13 -1.84 17.10
C GLU A 101 7.40 -2.79 15.91
N PRO A 102 7.46 -4.12 16.14
CA PRO A 102 7.91 -5.08 15.13
C PRO A 102 7.04 -5.11 13.86
N ALA A 103 5.79 -4.68 13.95
CA ALA A 103 4.86 -4.55 12.81
C ALA A 103 5.10 -3.29 11.95
N LYS A 104 5.88 -2.31 12.42
CA LYS A 104 6.32 -1.14 11.63
C LYS A 104 7.64 -1.47 10.95
N LEU A 105 7.52 -2.10 9.78
CA LEU A 105 8.64 -2.49 8.95
C LEU A 105 9.00 -1.36 7.99
N GLY A 106 10.20 -1.46 7.42
CA GLY A 106 10.63 -0.68 6.26
C GLY A 106 10.91 -1.62 5.10
N VAL A 107 10.54 -1.20 3.89
CA VAL A 107 10.85 -1.90 2.65
C VAL A 107 11.70 -1.03 1.74
N ARG A 108 12.71 -1.61 1.12
CA ARG A 108 13.61 -0.91 0.19
C ARG A 108 13.91 -1.76 -1.02
N PHE A 109 13.54 -1.25 -2.20
CA PHE A 109 13.80 -1.90 -3.50
C PHE A 109 15.11 -1.43 -4.15
N ASN A 110 15.71 -0.34 -3.64
CA ASN A 110 16.96 0.16 -4.17
C ASN A 110 17.87 0.71 -3.06
N TRP A 111 19.12 0.29 -3.02
CA TRP A 111 20.02 0.52 -1.88
C TRP A 111 20.30 2.02 -1.61
N PHE A 112 20.27 2.86 -2.66
CA PHE A 112 20.51 4.30 -2.57
C PHE A 112 19.25 5.12 -2.26
N MET A 113 18.07 4.49 -2.21
CA MET A 113 16.83 5.15 -1.81
C MET A 113 16.53 4.87 -0.32
N PRO A 114 15.88 5.80 0.39
CA PRO A 114 15.37 5.52 1.72
C PRO A 114 14.34 4.38 1.66
N SER A 115 14.20 3.64 2.76
CA SER A 115 13.10 2.67 2.90
C SER A 115 11.75 3.38 2.97
N ALA A 116 10.75 2.81 2.31
CA ALA A 116 9.36 3.18 2.50
C ALA A 116 8.78 2.47 3.75
N PRO A 117 7.89 3.10 4.51
CA PRO A 117 7.16 2.44 5.58
C PRO A 117 6.34 1.25 5.06
N TYR A 118 6.27 0.17 5.83
CA TYR A 118 5.43 -0.99 5.58
C TYR A 118 4.85 -1.43 6.92
N TRP A 119 3.65 -0.95 7.24
CA TRP A 119 3.04 -1.17 8.55
C TRP A 119 1.96 -2.23 8.43
N VAL A 120 2.12 -3.33 9.17
CA VAL A 120 1.08 -4.36 9.27
C VAL A 120 0.07 -3.89 10.32
N ILE A 121 -1.07 -3.36 9.87
CA ILE A 121 -2.14 -2.86 10.73
C ILE A 121 -2.82 -4.01 11.46
N SER A 122 -3.12 -5.09 10.73
CA SER A 122 -3.76 -6.27 11.29
C SER A 122 -3.49 -7.49 10.41
N THR A 123 -3.24 -8.64 11.03
CA THR A 123 -3.10 -9.92 10.32
C THR A 123 -3.40 -11.06 11.26
N ASP A 124 -4.03 -12.12 10.73
CA ASP A 124 -4.12 -13.41 11.40
C ASP A 124 -3.03 -14.40 10.93
N TYR A 125 -2.07 -13.94 10.11
CA TYR A 125 -0.97 -14.68 9.50
C TYR A 125 -1.37 -15.75 8.47
N GLU A 126 -2.56 -16.32 8.60
CA GLU A 126 -3.02 -17.52 7.88
C GLU A 126 -4.02 -17.21 6.77
N ASN A 127 -4.75 -16.08 6.85
CA ASN A 127 -5.79 -15.77 5.88
C ASN A 127 -5.64 -14.36 5.31
N TYR A 128 -5.42 -13.34 6.15
CA TYR A 128 -5.39 -11.95 5.71
C TYR A 128 -4.23 -11.14 6.29
N SER A 129 -3.88 -10.06 5.60
CA SER A 129 -3.06 -8.99 6.12
C SER A 129 -3.54 -7.64 5.60
N LEU A 130 -3.66 -6.67 6.51
CA LEU A 130 -3.96 -5.28 6.21
C LEU A 130 -2.69 -4.47 6.39
N VAL A 131 -2.21 -3.88 5.30
CA VAL A 131 -0.93 -3.17 5.24
C VAL A 131 -1.18 -1.71 4.91
N TYR A 132 -0.42 -0.83 5.54
CA TYR A 132 -0.45 0.61 5.30
C TYR A 132 0.96 1.16 5.12
N SER A 133 1.11 2.13 4.23
CA SER A 133 2.34 2.87 4.02
C SER A 133 1.99 4.33 3.82
N CYS A 134 2.67 5.23 4.52
CA CYS A 134 2.43 6.66 4.35
C CYS A 134 3.72 7.44 4.47
N THR A 135 3.88 8.45 3.61
CA THR A 135 5.03 9.35 3.61
C THR A 135 4.56 10.79 3.62
N ASN A 136 5.00 11.54 4.63
CA ASN A 136 4.80 12.98 4.70
C ASN A 136 5.68 13.69 3.65
N ILE A 137 5.11 14.68 2.99
CA ILE A 137 5.79 15.49 1.98
C ILE A 137 5.73 16.97 2.38
N LEU A 138 6.93 17.56 2.56
CA LEU A 138 7.10 18.98 2.90
C LEU A 138 6.25 19.45 4.09
N TRP A 139 5.91 18.54 5.01
CA TRP A 139 5.09 18.77 6.21
C TRP A 139 3.65 19.25 5.99
N LEU A 140 3.20 19.37 4.74
CA LEU A 140 1.90 19.96 4.40
C LEU A 140 0.91 18.92 3.87
N PHE A 141 1.42 17.93 3.14
CA PHE A 141 0.62 16.86 2.55
C PHE A 141 1.29 15.52 2.79
N HIS A 142 0.54 14.46 2.62
CA HIS A 142 1.08 13.11 2.61
C HIS A 142 0.57 12.34 1.40
N VAL A 143 1.28 11.25 1.14
CA VAL A 143 0.84 10.22 0.21
C VAL A 143 0.83 8.90 0.95
N ASP A 144 -0.26 8.17 0.80
CA ASP A 144 -0.47 6.89 1.41
C ASP A 144 -0.79 5.80 0.39
N TYR A 145 -0.63 4.57 0.87
CA TYR A 145 -0.96 3.34 0.20
C TYR A 145 -1.50 2.39 1.26
N ALA A 146 -2.44 1.55 0.85
CA ALA A 146 -2.93 0.48 1.68
C ALA A 146 -3.14 -0.74 0.79
N TRP A 147 -2.92 -1.92 1.36
CA TRP A 147 -3.13 -3.20 0.69
C TRP A 147 -3.90 -4.12 1.61
N ILE A 148 -4.94 -4.74 1.06
CA ILE A 148 -5.58 -5.93 1.63
C ILE A 148 -4.95 -7.11 0.93
N MET A 149 -4.30 -7.98 1.69
CA MET A 149 -3.60 -9.15 1.20
C MET A 149 -4.23 -10.43 1.74
N SER A 150 -4.07 -11.53 1.01
CA SER A 150 -4.62 -12.84 1.35
C SER A 150 -3.61 -13.97 1.12
N ARG A 151 -3.75 -15.08 1.85
CA ARG A 151 -3.03 -16.33 1.53
C ARG A 151 -3.62 -17.08 0.32
N SER A 152 -4.82 -16.70 -0.09
CA SER A 152 -5.55 -17.22 -1.25
C SER A 152 -5.72 -16.12 -2.31
N PRO A 153 -5.78 -16.41 -3.62
CA PRO A 153 -6.09 -15.40 -4.65
C PRO A 153 -7.50 -14.82 -4.52
N GLU A 154 -8.36 -15.42 -3.70
CA GLU A 154 -9.72 -14.98 -3.44
C GLU A 154 -9.92 -14.71 -1.94
N MET A 155 -10.80 -13.75 -1.64
CA MET A 155 -11.21 -13.38 -0.29
C MET A 155 -12.71 -13.09 -0.27
N HIS A 156 -13.39 -13.47 0.82
CA HIS A 156 -14.82 -13.19 0.96
C HIS A 156 -15.08 -11.67 1.02
N PRO A 157 -16.09 -11.14 0.32
CA PRO A 157 -16.37 -9.71 0.28
C PRO A 157 -16.57 -9.09 1.67
N GLU A 158 -17.23 -9.81 2.59
CA GLU A 158 -17.43 -9.36 3.97
C GLU A 158 -16.12 -9.12 4.73
N THR A 159 -15.09 -9.95 4.47
CA THR A 159 -13.76 -9.76 5.07
C THR A 159 -13.09 -8.52 4.49
N VAL A 160 -13.20 -8.30 3.18
CA VAL A 160 -12.67 -7.09 2.52
C VAL A 160 -13.33 -5.84 3.08
N ASP A 161 -14.66 -5.82 3.19
CA ASP A 161 -15.42 -4.70 3.74
C ASP A 161 -15.08 -4.43 5.21
N HIS A 162 -14.89 -5.49 6.00
CA HIS A 162 -14.41 -5.36 7.37
C HIS A 162 -13.04 -4.69 7.42
N LEU A 163 -12.06 -5.13 6.61
CA LEU A 163 -10.72 -4.55 6.61
C LEU A 163 -10.70 -3.10 6.11
N LYS A 164 -11.56 -2.74 5.14
CA LYS A 164 -11.78 -1.35 4.75
C LYS A 164 -12.34 -0.52 5.90
N SER A 165 -13.29 -1.05 6.68
CA SER A 165 -13.85 -0.35 7.84
C SER A 165 -12.79 -0.08 8.92
N VAL A 166 -11.81 -0.98 9.06
CA VAL A 166 -10.65 -0.78 9.95
C VAL A 166 -9.82 0.42 9.49
N LEU A 167 -9.46 0.50 8.19
CA LEU A 167 -8.75 1.68 7.65
C LEU A 167 -9.54 2.98 7.85
N GLN A 168 -10.83 2.97 7.56
CA GLN A 168 -11.71 4.13 7.72
C GLN A 168 -11.77 4.60 9.18
N SER A 169 -11.75 3.68 10.15
CA SER A 169 -11.72 4.02 11.59
C SER A 169 -10.49 4.83 11.98
N TYR A 170 -9.39 4.71 11.21
CA TYR A 170 -8.16 5.47 11.37
C TYR A 170 -8.06 6.67 10.41
N LYS A 171 -9.17 7.07 9.79
CA LYS A 171 -9.27 8.21 8.85
C LYS A 171 -8.44 8.02 7.58
N ILE A 172 -8.19 6.77 7.19
CA ILE A 172 -7.61 6.42 5.89
C ILE A 172 -8.77 6.24 4.91
N ASP A 173 -8.76 7.02 3.83
CA ASP A 173 -9.81 6.99 2.81
C ASP A 173 -9.69 5.72 1.97
N THR A 174 -10.78 4.98 1.83
CA THR A 174 -10.84 3.71 1.08
C THR A 174 -11.74 3.79 -0.14
N GLU A 175 -12.35 4.95 -0.44
CA GLU A 175 -13.25 5.13 -1.58
C GLU A 175 -12.57 4.77 -2.91
N LYS A 176 -11.26 5.02 -3.00
CA LYS A 176 -10.45 4.73 -4.19
C LYS A 176 -9.69 3.42 -4.12
N MET A 177 -9.94 2.56 -3.12
CA MET A 177 -9.39 1.21 -3.17
C MET A 177 -9.94 0.47 -4.39
N MET A 178 -9.05 -0.23 -5.08
CA MET A 178 -9.35 -0.95 -6.31
C MET A 178 -9.05 -2.43 -6.09
N PRO A 179 -9.94 -3.34 -6.53
CA PRO A 179 -9.66 -4.75 -6.54
C PRO A 179 -8.56 -5.08 -7.54
N THR A 180 -7.72 -6.03 -7.16
CA THR A 180 -6.66 -6.58 -8.00
C THR A 180 -7.17 -7.82 -8.70
N ASP A 181 -7.02 -7.88 -10.02
CA ASP A 181 -7.43 -9.04 -10.79
C ASP A 181 -6.48 -10.22 -10.52
N GLN A 182 -6.99 -11.27 -9.88
CA GLN A 182 -6.26 -12.51 -9.58
C GLN A 182 -6.72 -13.67 -10.49
N LEU A 183 -7.45 -13.39 -11.56
CA LEU A 183 -7.93 -14.39 -12.51
C LEU A 183 -6.95 -14.55 -13.68
N ASN A 184 -6.96 -15.74 -14.30
CA ASN A 184 -6.18 -16.06 -15.50
C ASN A 184 -4.67 -15.77 -15.37
N CYS A 185 -4.11 -15.99 -14.19
CA CYS A 185 -2.69 -15.79 -13.93
C CYS A 185 -1.82 -16.84 -14.63
N PRO A 186 -0.65 -16.45 -15.16
CA PRO A 186 0.23 -17.37 -15.84
C PRO A 186 0.86 -18.36 -14.84
N PRO A 187 1.27 -19.56 -15.28
CA PRO A 187 1.91 -20.56 -14.41
C PRO A 187 3.22 -20.09 -13.75
N GLU A 188 3.83 -19.03 -14.29
CA GLU A 188 5.14 -18.49 -13.86
C GLU A 188 5.05 -17.58 -12.61
N MET A 189 3.84 -17.41 -12.06
CA MET A 189 3.58 -16.62 -10.85
C MET A 189 4.12 -17.30 -9.57
#